data_AF-A0A3M1IJM9-F1
#
_entry.id   AF-A0A3M1IJM9-F1
#
_cell.length_a   1.000
_cell.length_b   1.000
_cell.length_c   1.000
_cell.angle_alpha   90.00
_cell.angle_beta   90.00
_cell.angle_gamma   90.00
#
_symmetry.space_group_name_H-M   'P 1'
#
loop_
_entity.id
_entity.type
_entity.pdbx_description
1 polymer ?
#
loop_
_entity_poly.entity_id
_entity_poly.type
_entity_poly.pdbx_seq_one_letter_code
_entity_poly.pdbx_strand_id
1 'polypeptide(L)'
;RFNFDILQAVNRETLHLTSMVFLILLGAGTFSLVFRELGGDHYLEGLILEANLSPGLFLLLVMIAVFIAGFFIDFIEIIFIIVPVVAPLFAAMGVDLIWLGILLALNLQTSFLTPPFGFSLFYLKGVVPPQVTTAHLYRGIIPFIVIQLLVLALIVLYPEILYWVAFE
;
A
#
# COMPACT_ATOMS: atom_id res chain seq x y z
N ARG A 1 -13.05 0.13 -33.94
CA ARG A 1 -14.08 1.14 -34.27
C ARG A 1 -14.86 1.44 -33.00
N PHE A 2 -14.97 2.70 -32.61
CA PHE A 2 -15.70 3.15 -31.43
C PHE A 2 -17.22 3.20 -31.75
N ASN A 3 -18.09 2.64 -30.91
CA ASN A 3 -19.54 2.72 -31.05
C ASN A 3 -20.20 2.98 -29.67
N PHE A 4 -21.48 3.34 -29.67
CA PHE A 4 -22.21 3.69 -28.45
C PHE A 4 -22.41 2.50 -27.49
N ASP A 5 -22.56 1.29 -28.02
CA ASP A 5 -22.70 0.07 -27.19
C ASP A 5 -21.40 -0.25 -26.43
N ILE A 6 -20.25 -0.09 -27.08
CA ILE A 6 -18.91 -0.21 -26.47
C ILE A 6 -18.74 0.87 -25.40
N LEU A 7 -19.16 2.11 -25.68
CA LEU A 7 -19.11 3.19 -24.69
C LEU A 7 -19.97 2.86 -23.46
N GLN A 8 -21.19 2.38 -23.63
CA GLN A 8 -22.06 1.97 -22.52
C GLN A 8 -21.50 0.79 -21.73
N ALA A 9 -20.91 -0.20 -22.43
CA ALA A 9 -20.29 -1.35 -21.79
C ALA A 9 -19.10 -0.93 -20.92
N VAL A 10 -18.17 -0.12 -21.44
CA VAL A 10 -17.01 0.39 -20.71
C VAL A 10 -17.44 1.27 -19.52
N ASN A 11 -18.48 2.11 -19.70
CA ASN A 11 -19.01 2.93 -18.60
C ASN A 11 -19.60 2.09 -17.48
N ARG A 12 -20.37 1.03 -17.79
CA ARG A 12 -20.93 0.12 -16.78
C ARG A 12 -19.83 -0.59 -15.99
N GLU A 13 -18.80 -1.08 -16.68
CA GLU A 13 -17.69 -1.77 -16.04
C GLU A 13 -16.90 -0.82 -15.12
N THR A 14 -16.62 0.38 -15.61
CA THR A 14 -15.96 1.44 -14.83
C THR A 14 -16.78 1.81 -13.60
N LEU A 15 -18.10 1.97 -13.76
CA LEU A 15 -19.02 2.26 -12.65
C LEU A 15 -19.02 1.14 -11.61
N HIS A 16 -19.02 -0.12 -12.04
CA HIS A 16 -19.04 -1.27 -11.14
C HIS A 16 -17.79 -1.32 -10.27
N LEU A 17 -16.60 -1.24 -10.88
CA LEU A 17 -15.32 -1.21 -10.16
C LEU A 17 -15.24 -0.01 -9.20
N THR A 18 -15.63 1.17 -9.68
CA THR A 18 -15.66 2.39 -8.86
C THR A 18 -16.63 2.24 -7.68
N SER A 19 -17.81 1.65 -7.89
CA SER A 19 -18.80 1.44 -6.83
C SER A 19 -18.32 0.45 -5.75
N MET A 20 -17.63 -0.63 -6.15
CA MET A 20 -17.00 -1.55 -5.21
C MET A 20 -16.00 -0.82 -4.32
N VAL A 21 -15.13 0.00 -4.92
CA VAL A 21 -14.17 0.83 -4.18
C VAL A 21 -14.90 1.76 -3.22
N PHE A 22 -15.89 2.54 -3.68
CA PHE A 22 -16.65 3.45 -2.80
C PHE A 22 -17.34 2.75 -1.63
N LEU A 23 -17.80 1.51 -1.81
CA LEU A 23 -18.40 0.73 -0.73
C LEU A 23 -17.36 0.37 0.34
N ILE A 24 -16.14 0.01 -0.07
CA ILE A 24 -15.02 -0.23 0.85
C ILE A 24 -14.62 1.07 1.56
N LEU A 25 -14.60 2.20 0.86
CA LEU A 25 -14.34 3.53 1.46
C LEU A 25 -15.34 3.84 2.59
N LEU A 26 -16.62 3.61 2.32
CA LEU A 26 -17.69 3.85 3.29
C LEU A 26 -17.52 2.94 4.52
N GLY A 27 -17.25 1.65 4.29
CA GLY A 27 -17.02 0.68 5.35
C GLY A 27 -15.80 1.02 6.21
N ALA A 28 -14.67 1.33 5.58
CA ALA A 28 -13.43 1.70 6.26
C ALA A 28 -13.55 3.02 7.03
N GLY A 29 -14.23 4.02 6.46
CA GLY A 29 -14.52 5.28 7.15
C GLY A 29 -15.43 5.07 8.37
N THR A 30 -16.47 4.25 8.22
CA THR A 30 -17.36 3.89 9.34
C THR A 30 -16.60 3.13 10.43
N PHE A 31 -15.76 2.16 10.05
CA PHE A 31 -14.92 1.42 10.98
C PHE A 31 -13.96 2.35 11.71
N SER A 32 -13.24 3.24 11.00
CA SER A 32 -12.31 4.18 11.62
C SER A 32 -12.99 5.10 12.62
N LEU A 33 -14.18 5.62 12.28
CA LEU A 33 -14.99 6.43 13.20
C LEU A 33 -15.41 5.63 14.44
N VAL A 34 -16.05 4.47 14.27
CA VAL A 34 -16.51 3.64 15.40
C VAL A 34 -15.34 3.16 16.25
N PHE A 35 -14.23 2.76 15.64
CA PHE A 35 -13.02 2.33 16.32
C PHE A 35 -12.47 3.45 17.23
N ARG A 36 -12.43 4.69 16.72
CA ARG A 36 -11.97 5.84 17.50
C ARG A 36 -12.96 6.25 18.59
N GLU A 37 -14.25 6.21 18.31
CA GLU A 37 -15.30 6.49 19.30
C GLU A 37 -15.33 5.47 20.45
N LEU A 38 -14.95 4.21 20.17
CA LEU A 38 -14.78 3.18 21.19
C LEU A 38 -13.43 3.29 21.94
N GLY A 39 -12.59 4.28 21.64
CA GLY A 39 -11.27 4.48 22.25
C GLY A 39 -10.22 3.47 21.80
N GLY A 40 -10.39 2.88 20.62
CA GLY A 40 -9.46 1.89 20.07
C GLY A 40 -8.06 2.45 19.81
N ASP A 41 -7.95 3.73 19.50
CA ASP A 41 -6.69 4.47 19.38
C ASP A 41 -5.95 4.53 20.73
N HIS A 42 -6.64 4.89 21.81
CA HIS A 42 -6.06 4.89 23.16
C HIS A 42 -5.71 3.47 23.65
N TYR A 43 -6.51 2.47 23.30
CA TYR A 43 -6.23 1.08 23.65
C TYR A 43 -4.96 0.56 22.95
N LEU A 44 -4.80 0.84 21.65
CA LEU A 44 -3.59 0.47 20.90
C LEU A 44 -2.37 1.28 21.35
N GLU A 45 -2.53 2.58 21.65
CA GLU A 45 -1.49 3.40 22.25
C GLU A 45 -1.02 2.79 23.58
N GLY A 46 -1.96 2.40 24.46
CA GLY A 46 -1.66 1.70 25.71
C GLY A 46 -0.90 0.40 25.49
N LEU A 47 -1.33 -0.43 24.53
CA LEU A 47 -0.62 -1.67 24.19
C LEU A 47 0.82 -1.42 23.68
N ILE A 48 1.04 -0.36 22.92
CA ILE A 48 2.39 0.00 22.41
C ILE A 48 3.28 0.49 23.55
N LEU A 49 2.74 1.33 24.44
CA LEU A 49 3.44 1.82 25.63
C LEU A 49 3.77 0.67 26.60
N GLU A 50 2.84 -0.26 26.81
CA GLU A 50 3.05 -1.46 27.63
C GLU A 50 4.05 -2.44 27.02
N ALA A 51 4.01 -2.61 25.68
CA ALA A 51 4.96 -3.46 24.96
C ALA A 51 6.36 -2.81 24.82
N ASN A 52 6.51 -1.54 25.21
CA ASN A 52 7.73 -0.74 25.09
C ASN A 52 8.37 -0.82 23.69
N LEU A 53 7.51 -0.86 22.66
CA LEU A 53 7.95 -0.98 21.26
C LEU A 53 8.55 0.34 20.79
N SER A 54 9.75 0.28 20.21
CA SER A 54 10.32 1.45 19.55
C SER A 54 9.50 1.80 18.29
N PRO A 55 9.39 3.09 17.91
CA PRO A 55 8.72 3.50 16.67
C PRO A 55 9.20 2.73 15.44
N GLY A 56 10.51 2.45 15.36
CA GLY A 56 11.10 1.68 14.27
C GLY A 56 10.67 0.21 14.24
N LEU A 57 10.51 -0.44 15.40
CA LEU A 57 10.04 -1.81 15.46
C LEU A 57 8.56 -1.91 15.10
N PHE A 58 7.74 -0.96 15.58
CA PHE A 58 6.33 -0.88 15.19
C PHE A 58 6.17 -0.63 13.69
N LEU A 59 6.97 0.28 13.12
CA LEU A 59 7.04 0.52 11.67
C LEU A 59 7.41 -0.75 10.90
N LEU A 60 8.41 -1.50 11.34
CA LEU A 60 8.80 -2.75 10.69
C LEU A 60 7.64 -3.75 10.66
N LEU A 61 6.91 -3.90 11.77
CA LEU A 61 5.75 -4.79 11.85
C LEU A 61 4.64 -4.36 10.88
N VAL A 62 4.33 -3.07 10.82
CA VAL A 62 3.36 -2.51 9.87
C VAL A 62 3.81 -2.74 8.43
N MET A 63 5.08 -2.48 8.10
CA MET A 63 5.62 -2.68 6.75
C MET A 63 5.52 -4.13 6.32
N ILE A 64 5.83 -5.08 7.20
CA ILE A 64 5.70 -6.52 6.90
C ILE A 64 4.24 -6.90 6.71
N ALA A 65 3.34 -6.44 7.58
CA ALA A 65 1.91 -6.74 7.48
C ALA A 65 1.31 -6.20 6.17
N VAL A 66 1.64 -4.95 5.80
CA VAL A 66 1.19 -4.32 4.55
C VAL A 66 1.78 -5.02 3.32
N PHE A 67 3.05 -5.41 3.38
CA PHE A 67 3.71 -6.13 2.29
C PHE A 67 3.05 -7.49 2.03
N ILE A 68 2.72 -8.25 3.09
CA ILE A 68 2.02 -9.53 2.94
C ILE A 68 0.58 -9.33 2.47
N ALA A 69 -0.12 -8.31 3.01
CA ALA A 69 -1.48 -7.98 2.59
C ALA A 69 -1.55 -7.63 1.10
N GLY A 70 -0.54 -6.93 0.58
CA GLY A 70 -0.42 -6.54 -0.83
C GLY A 70 -0.30 -7.70 -1.82
N PHE A 71 -0.11 -8.95 -1.37
CA PHE A 71 -0.19 -10.12 -2.23
C PHE A 71 -1.63 -10.57 -2.52
N PHE A 72 -2.58 -10.24 -1.65
CA PHE A 72 -3.95 -10.74 -1.73
C PHE A 72 -4.99 -9.64 -1.99
N ILE A 73 -4.69 -8.42 -1.53
CA ILE A 73 -5.63 -7.30 -1.46
C ILE A 73 -5.12 -6.16 -2.36
N ASP A 74 -6.03 -5.41 -3.00
CA ASP A 74 -5.69 -4.25 -3.81
C ASP A 74 -5.11 -3.11 -2.93
N PHE A 75 -4.19 -2.30 -3.49
CA PHE A 75 -3.52 -1.22 -2.77
C PHE A 75 -4.51 -0.17 -2.25
N ILE A 76 -5.59 0.08 -3.02
CA ILE A 76 -6.65 1.01 -2.60
C ILE A 76 -7.28 0.51 -1.30
N GLU A 77 -7.70 -0.75 -1.27
CA GLU A 77 -8.35 -1.36 -0.11
C GLU A 77 -7.44 -1.38 1.11
N ILE A 78 -6.15 -1.72 0.93
CA ILE A 78 -5.16 -1.71 2.01
C ILE A 78 -4.99 -0.30 2.58
N ILE A 79 -4.82 0.72 1.73
CA ILE A 79 -4.65 2.10 2.19
C ILE A 79 -5.84 2.53 3.03
N PHE A 80 -7.06 2.26 2.57
CA PHE A 80 -8.25 2.68 3.30
C PHE A 80 -8.49 1.92 4.60
N ILE A 81 -8.03 0.67 4.72
CA ILE A 81 -8.15 -0.11 5.96
C ILE A 81 -7.02 0.25 6.94
N ILE A 82 -5.77 0.24 6.48
CA ILE A 82 -4.58 0.32 7.34
C ILE A 82 -4.27 1.76 7.75
N VAL A 83 -4.32 2.73 6.81
CA VAL A 83 -3.88 4.11 7.11
C VAL A 83 -4.70 4.75 8.22
N PRO A 84 -6.05 4.66 8.25
CA PRO A 84 -6.83 5.27 9.34
C PRO A 84 -6.56 4.66 10.71
N VAL A 85 -6.10 3.41 10.77
CA VAL A 85 -5.74 2.72 12.02
C VAL A 85 -4.33 3.09 12.46
N VAL A 86 -3.39 3.11 11.52
CA VAL A 86 -1.96 3.21 11.80
C VAL A 86 -1.48 4.67 11.90
N ALA A 87 -2.04 5.58 11.11
CA ALA A 87 -1.69 7.00 11.14
C ALA A 87 -1.86 7.65 12.53
N PRO A 88 -2.98 7.50 13.26
CA PRO A 88 -3.10 8.10 14.59
C PRO A 88 -2.08 7.54 15.59
N LEU A 89 -1.72 6.26 15.48
CA LEU A 89 -0.71 5.64 16.35
C LEU A 89 0.68 6.23 16.11
N PHE A 90 1.08 6.37 14.85
CA PHE A 90 2.35 7.00 14.52
C PHE A 90 2.38 8.50 14.87
N ALA A 91 1.26 9.20 14.72
CA ALA A 91 1.14 10.59 15.15
C ALA A 91 1.33 10.72 16.67
N ALA A 92 0.74 9.82 17.46
CA ALA A 92 0.93 9.79 18.92
C ALA A 92 2.39 9.50 19.30
N MET A 93 3.11 8.71 18.50
CA MET A 93 4.54 8.45 18.66
C MET A 93 5.44 9.59 18.14
N GLY A 94 4.88 10.67 17.59
CA GLY A 94 5.62 11.82 17.05
C GLY A 94 6.29 11.56 15.70
N VAL A 95 5.86 10.54 14.95
CA VAL A 95 6.37 10.22 13.62
C VAL A 95 5.69 11.09 12.56
N ASP A 96 6.47 11.59 11.60
CA ASP A 96 5.93 12.35 10.47
C ASP A 96 5.07 11.46 9.56
N LEU A 97 3.81 11.86 9.38
CA LEU A 97 2.83 11.14 8.59
C LEU A 97 3.09 11.20 7.08
N ILE A 98 3.78 12.25 6.59
CA ILE A 98 4.21 12.35 5.18
C ILE A 98 5.27 11.29 4.92
N TRP A 99 6.27 11.19 5.80
CA TRP A 99 7.30 10.16 5.70
C TRP A 99 6.70 8.75 5.77
N LEU A 100 5.78 8.51 6.72
CA LEU A 100 5.04 7.25 6.81
C LEU A 100 4.26 6.94 5.53
N GLY A 101 3.56 7.92 4.97
CA GLY A 101 2.78 7.75 3.73
C GLY A 101 3.66 7.36 2.55
N ILE A 102 4.85 7.95 2.43
CA ILE A 102 5.82 7.63 1.38
C ILE A 102 6.37 6.22 1.57
N LEU A 103 6.72 5.82 2.80
CA LEU A 103 7.16 4.46 3.10
C LEU A 103 6.09 3.42 2.75
N LEU A 104 4.83 3.67 3.15
CA LEU A 104 3.71 2.80 2.82
C LEU A 104 3.50 2.69 1.29
N ALA A 105 3.59 3.81 0.57
CA ALA A 105 3.45 3.83 -0.88
C ALA A 105 4.55 3.02 -1.58
N LEU A 106 5.82 3.21 -1.18
CA LEU A 106 6.95 2.46 -1.73
C LEU A 106 6.88 0.96 -1.39
N ASN A 107 6.46 0.63 -0.17
CA ASN A 107 6.29 -0.74 0.27
C ASN A 107 5.18 -1.46 -0.53
N LEU A 108 4.03 -0.80 -0.72
CA LEU A 108 2.94 -1.33 -1.56
C LEU A 108 3.39 -1.50 -3.01
N GLN A 109 4.09 -0.52 -3.60
CA GLN A 109 4.62 -0.65 -4.96
C GLN A 109 5.54 -1.86 -5.09
N THR A 110 6.40 -2.09 -4.10
CA THR A 110 7.33 -3.23 -4.07
C THR A 110 6.58 -4.56 -3.94
N SER A 111 5.56 -4.62 -3.08
CA SER A 111 4.68 -5.80 -2.93
C SER A 111 4.04 -6.20 -4.26
N PHE A 112 3.51 -5.23 -5.01
CA PHE A 112 2.83 -5.47 -6.29
C PHE A 112 3.76 -5.94 -7.42
N LEU A 113 5.07 -5.76 -7.26
CA LEU A 113 6.08 -6.23 -8.20
C LEU A 113 6.73 -7.55 -7.76
N THR A 114 6.59 -7.94 -6.49
CA THR A 114 7.27 -9.11 -5.94
C THR A 114 6.49 -10.40 -6.23
N PRO A 115 7.11 -11.42 -6.86
CA PRO A 115 6.51 -12.76 -6.98
C PRO A 115 6.15 -13.33 -5.59
N PRO A 116 5.01 -14.02 -5.39
CA PRO A 116 4.25 -14.84 -6.35
C PRO A 116 2.97 -14.22 -6.93
N PHE A 117 2.55 -13.04 -6.44
CA PHE A 117 1.30 -12.36 -6.81
C PHE A 117 1.54 -10.96 -7.39
N GLY A 118 2.61 -10.78 -8.17
CA GLY A 118 2.84 -9.52 -8.87
C GLY A 118 1.77 -9.30 -9.93
N PHE A 119 0.64 -8.66 -9.58
CA PHE A 119 -0.48 -8.40 -10.49
C PHE A 119 -0.01 -7.75 -11.80
N SER A 120 0.98 -6.86 -11.72
CA SER A 120 1.59 -6.23 -12.89
C SER A 120 2.34 -7.24 -13.78
N LEU A 121 2.98 -8.27 -13.21
CA LEU A 121 3.66 -9.33 -13.95
C LEU A 121 2.66 -10.25 -14.67
N PHE A 122 1.52 -10.55 -14.04
CA PHE A 122 0.46 -11.33 -14.67
C PHE A 122 -0.26 -10.55 -15.77
N TYR A 123 -0.48 -9.25 -15.56
CA TYR A 123 -1.00 -8.36 -16.60
C TYR A 123 -0.05 -8.32 -17.81
N LEU A 124 1.26 -8.17 -17.57
CA LEU A 124 2.27 -8.25 -18.62
C LEU A 124 2.28 -9.62 -19.31
N LYS A 125 2.11 -10.71 -18.57
CA LYS A 125 2.03 -12.05 -19.16
C LYS A 125 0.87 -12.20 -20.17
N GLY A 126 -0.23 -11.46 -19.97
CA GLY A 126 -1.39 -11.44 -20.86
C GLY A 126 -1.15 -10.75 -22.21
N VAL A 127 -0.16 -9.85 -22.31
CA VAL A 127 0.13 -9.08 -23.53
C VAL A 127 1.43 -9.50 -24.23
N VAL A 128 2.34 -10.19 -23.55
CA VAL A 128 3.62 -10.62 -24.13
C VAL A 128 3.48 -11.90 -24.97
N PRO A 129 4.33 -12.08 -26.02
CA PRO A 129 4.34 -13.28 -26.83
C PRO A 129 4.46 -14.57 -25.98
N PRO A 130 3.89 -15.70 -26.45
CA PRO A 130 3.92 -16.97 -25.70
C PRO A 130 5.34 -17.48 -25.41
N GLN A 131 6.33 -17.01 -26.17
CA GLN A 131 7.76 -17.29 -26.02
C GLN A 131 8.32 -16.77 -24.67
N VAL A 132 7.73 -15.72 -24.09
CA VAL A 132 8.14 -15.16 -22.81
C VAL A 132 7.49 -15.95 -21.68
N THR A 133 8.28 -16.78 -21.00
CA THR A 133 7.83 -17.55 -19.83
C THR A 133 7.68 -16.65 -18.58
N THR A 134 6.86 -17.08 -17.63
CA THR A 134 6.73 -16.41 -16.31
C THR A 134 8.09 -16.29 -15.60
N ALA A 135 8.98 -17.25 -15.79
CA ALA A 135 10.33 -17.22 -15.23
C ALA A 135 11.20 -16.08 -15.80
N HIS A 136 11.01 -15.71 -17.08
CA HIS A 136 11.70 -14.55 -17.66
C HIS A 136 11.21 -13.23 -17.04
N LEU A 137 9.90 -13.11 -16.81
CA LEU A 137 9.31 -11.96 -16.12
C LEU A 137 9.82 -11.85 -14.68
N TYR A 138 9.85 -12.97 -13.95
CA TYR A 138 10.31 -12.99 -12.56
C TYR A 138 11.81 -12.64 -12.45
N ARG A 139 12.65 -13.13 -13.38
CA ARG A 139 14.06 -12.72 -13.41
C ARG A 139 14.24 -11.26 -13.80
N GLY A 140 13.41 -10.76 -14.73
CA GLY A 140 13.48 -9.38 -15.20
C GLY A 140 13.11 -8.34 -14.14
N ILE A 141 12.25 -8.68 -13.19
CA ILE A 141 11.81 -7.75 -12.15
C ILE A 141 12.74 -7.68 -10.92
N ILE A 142 13.56 -8.71 -10.68
CA ILE A 142 14.47 -8.77 -9.52
C ILE A 142 15.34 -7.50 -9.40
N PRO A 143 15.99 -6.98 -10.45
CA PRO A 143 16.78 -5.75 -10.36
C PRO A 143 15.95 -4.55 -9.88
N PHE A 144 14.69 -4.45 -10.31
CA PHE A 144 13.80 -3.37 -9.91
C PHE A 144 13.39 -3.48 -8.44
N ILE A 145 13.06 -4.69 -7.97
CA ILE A 145 12.76 -4.95 -6.55
C ILE A 145 13.97 -4.57 -5.68
N VAL A 146 15.19 -4.94 -6.11
CA VAL A 146 16.42 -4.57 -5.38
C VAL A 146 16.57 -3.06 -5.29
N ILE A 147 16.37 -2.32 -6.40
CA ILE A 147 16.43 -0.86 -6.39
C ILE A 147 15.36 -0.27 -5.46
N GLN A 148 14.14 -0.80 -5.48
CA GLN A 148 13.06 -0.36 -4.59
C GLN A 148 13.37 -0.59 -3.12
N LEU A 149 13.90 -1.76 -2.76
CA LEU A 149 14.31 -2.06 -1.40
C LEU A 149 15.47 -1.15 -0.95
N LEU A 150 16.40 -0.82 -1.85
CA LEU A 150 17.47 0.15 -1.58
C LEU A 150 16.91 1.55 -1.34
N VAL A 151 15.96 2.00 -2.16
CA VAL A 151 15.28 3.30 -1.97
C VAL A 151 14.49 3.32 -0.66
N LEU A 152 13.76 2.25 -0.35
CA LEU A 152 13.02 2.12 0.91
C LEU A 152 13.98 2.18 2.11
N ALA A 153 15.07 1.41 2.09
CA ALA A 153 16.09 1.43 3.14
C ALA A 153 16.74 2.81 3.28
N LEU A 154 17.03 3.48 2.16
CA LEU A 154 17.59 4.83 2.14
C LEU A 154 16.66 5.83 2.83
N ILE A 155 15.36 5.80 2.53
CA ILE A 155 14.36 6.71 3.13
C ILE A 155 14.13 6.40 4.62
N VAL A 156 14.22 5.12 5.01
CA VAL A 156 14.15 4.73 6.41
C VAL A 156 15.34 5.27 7.21
N LEU A 157 16.56 5.22 6.65
CA LEU A 157 17.79 5.68 7.31
C LEU A 157 17.98 7.20 7.24
N TYR A 158 17.54 7.83 6.15
CA TYR A 158 17.73 9.25 5.84
C TYR A 158 16.41 9.90 5.44
N PRO A 159 15.50 10.14 6.40
CA PRO A 159 14.20 10.77 6.13
C PRO A 159 14.32 12.16 5.50
N GLU A 160 15.42 12.87 5.78
CA GLU A 160 15.69 14.23 5.31
C GLU A 160 15.73 14.37 3.77
N ILE A 161 16.05 13.29 3.05
CA ILE A 161 16.11 13.26 1.58
C ILE A 161 14.75 13.63 0.96
N LEU A 162 13.64 13.29 1.63
CA LEU A 162 12.30 13.58 1.13
C LEU A 162 12.00 15.07 1.08
N TYR A 163 12.53 15.82 2.04
CA TYR A 163 12.28 17.26 2.16
C TYR A 163 13.28 18.08 1.35
N TRP A 164 14.42 17.49 0.98
CA TRP A 164 15.43 18.16 0.15
C TRP A 164 14.94 18.49 -1.26
N VAL A 165 14.13 17.60 -1.88
CA VAL A 165 13.58 17.81 -3.23
C VAL A 165 12.23 18.53 -3.22
N ALA A 166 11.47 18.46 -2.11
CA ALA A 166 10.10 18.95 -2.04
C ALA A 166 9.96 20.46 -1.73
N PHE A 167 11.06 21.16 -1.43
CA PHE A 167 11.05 22.56 -0.96
C PHE A 167 12.03 23.51 -1.68
N GLU A 168 12.48 23.19 -2.90
CA GLU A 168 13.04 24.20 -3.82
C GLU A 168 11.98 24.74 -4.79
#